data_AF-A0A1Q3LLZ6-F1
#
_entry.id   AF-A0A1Q3LLZ6-F1
#
_cell.length_a   1.000
_cell.length_b   1.000
_cell.length_c   1.000
_cell.angle_alpha   90.00
_cell.angle_beta   90.00
_cell.angle_gamma   90.00
#
_symmetry.space_group_name_H-M   'P 1'
#
loop_
_entity.id
_entity.type
_entity.pdbx_description
1 polymer ?
#
loop_
_entity_poly.entity_id
_entity_poly.type
_entity_poly.pdbx_seq_one_letter_code
_entity_poly.pdbx_strand_id
1 'polypeptide(L)'
;MLRHQVFALVLGLAVFNGIFSPLVHLVAAYSLIWAPPWLPTDPSVTFYFSSLIVATTTLLVSGVPAALVERAVPASREAPGPNWIWAAGALVLCVPALVRVLLISGAVQ
;
A
#
# COMPACT_ATOMS: atom_id res chain seq x y z
N MET A 1 18.28 -3.09 14.87
CA MET A 1 17.30 -4.15 14.56
C MET A 1 15.90 -3.57 14.28
N LEU A 2 15.41 -2.58 15.03
CA LEU A 2 14.08 -1.97 14.79
C LEU A 2 13.80 -1.45 13.35
N ARG A 3 14.78 -0.84 12.65
CA ARG A 3 14.51 -0.22 11.33
C ARG A 3 14.03 -1.21 10.26
N HIS A 4 14.65 -2.39 10.16
CA HIS A 4 14.26 -3.38 9.17
C HIS A 4 12.91 -4.02 9.49
N GLN A 5 12.57 -4.16 10.78
CA GLN A 5 11.26 -4.67 11.22
C GLN A 5 10.14 -3.71 10.84
N VAL A 6 10.33 -2.40 11.03
CA VAL A 6 9.34 -1.39 10.64
C VAL A 6 9.18 -1.33 9.11
N PHE A 7 10.26 -1.44 8.36
CA PHE A 7 10.15 -1.53 6.89
C PHE A 7 9.39 -2.79 6.44
N ALA A 8 9.67 -3.95 7.04
CA ALA A 8 8.92 -5.18 6.77
C ALA A 8 7.42 -5.03 7.10
N LEU A 9 7.09 -4.34 8.19
CA LEU A 9 5.71 -4.00 8.54
C LEU A 9 5.04 -3.12 7.47
N VAL A 10 5.72 -2.06 7.03
CA VAL A 10 5.22 -1.18 5.95
C VAL A 10 4.97 -1.99 4.68
N LEU A 11 5.91 -2.86 4.30
CA LEU A 11 5.77 -3.71 3.12
C LEU A 11 4.57 -4.66 3.26
N GLY A 12 4.40 -5.27 4.44
CA GLY A 12 3.25 -6.12 4.75
C GLY A 12 1.93 -5.35 4.65
N LEU A 13 1.86 -4.12 5.18
CA LEU A 13 0.69 -3.25 5.06
C LEU A 13 0.39 -2.89 3.60
N ALA A 14 1.42 -2.54 2.81
CA ALA A 14 1.26 -2.23 1.40
C ALA A 14 0.72 -3.42 0.60
N VAL A 15 1.26 -4.62 0.82
CA VAL A 15 0.77 -5.86 0.19
C VAL A 15 -0.67 -6.16 0.64
N PHE A 16 -0.95 -6.03 1.94
CA PHE A 16 -2.31 -6.19 2.47
C PHE A 16 -3.29 -5.23 1.77
N ASN A 17 -2.94 -3.95 1.63
CA ASN A 17 -3.76 -2.98 0.91
C ASN A 17 -3.92 -3.36 -0.55
N GLY A 18 -2.84 -3.79 -1.21
CA GLY A 18 -2.87 -4.22 -2.60
C GLY A 18 -3.79 -5.41 -2.86
N ILE A 19 -3.98 -6.32 -1.90
CA ILE A 19 -4.85 -7.48 -2.05
C ILE A 19 -6.31 -7.13 -1.73
N PHE A 20 -6.54 -6.42 -0.62
CA PHE A 20 -7.88 -6.29 -0.06
C PHE A 20 -8.56 -4.96 -0.38
N SER A 21 -7.84 -3.94 -0.85
CA SER A 21 -8.42 -2.63 -1.11
C SER A 21 -9.45 -2.67 -2.24
N PRO A 22 -10.58 -1.94 -2.12
CA PRO A 22 -11.51 -1.77 -3.22
C PRO A 22 -10.87 -1.08 -4.44
N LEU A 23 -9.80 -0.30 -4.24
CA LEU A 23 -9.07 0.39 -5.32
C LEU A 23 -8.49 -0.56 -6.36
N VAL A 24 -8.27 -1.84 -6.03
CA VAL A 24 -7.80 -2.84 -6.99
C VAL A 24 -8.78 -3.00 -8.15
N HIS A 25 -10.09 -2.95 -7.88
CA HIS A 25 -11.12 -3.05 -8.91
C HIS A 25 -11.14 -1.80 -9.78
N LEU A 26 -10.88 -0.63 -9.20
CA LEU A 26 -10.74 0.61 -9.95
C LEU A 26 -9.54 0.51 -10.91
N VAL A 27 -8.38 0.11 -10.42
CA VAL A 27 -7.17 -0.06 -11.25
C VAL A 27 -7.39 -1.11 -12.34
N ALA A 28 -8.04 -2.23 -12.02
CA ALA A 28 -8.37 -3.27 -12.98
C ALA A 28 -9.35 -2.78 -14.05
N ALA A 29 -10.35 -1.97 -13.70
CA ALA A 29 -11.29 -1.39 -14.64
C ALA A 29 -10.61 -0.44 -15.65
N TYR A 30 -9.50 0.18 -15.26
CA TYR A 30 -8.67 1.02 -16.12
C TYR A 30 -7.50 0.26 -16.77
N SER A 31 -7.59 -1.06 -16.91
CA SER A 31 -6.53 -1.88 -17.52
C SER A 31 -6.10 -1.41 -18.90
N LEU A 32 -7.02 -0.87 -19.71
CA LEU A 32 -6.68 -0.32 -21.03
C LEU A 32 -5.66 0.83 -21.01
N ILE A 33 -5.46 1.50 -19.86
CA ILE A 33 -4.53 2.62 -19.72
C ILE A 33 -3.10 2.12 -19.45
N TRP A 34 -2.96 1.07 -18.65
CA TRP A 34 -1.65 0.62 -18.14
C TRP A 34 -1.23 -0.75 -18.66
N ALA A 35 -2.17 -1.59 -19.10
CA ALA A 35 -1.88 -2.93 -19.59
C ALA A 35 -1.28 -2.86 -21.01
N PRO A 36 -0.10 -3.44 -21.24
CA PRO A 36 0.47 -3.46 -22.56
C PRO A 36 -0.28 -4.45 -23.47
N PRO A 37 -0.20 -4.29 -24.81
CA PRO A 37 -0.94 -5.13 -25.76
C PRO A 37 -0.62 -6.63 -25.72
N TRP A 38 0.53 -7.00 -25.16
CA TRP A 38 0.96 -8.40 -25.02
C TRP A 38 0.49 -9.06 -23.71
N LEU A 39 -0.10 -8.30 -22.79
CA LEU A 39 -0.56 -8.83 -21.51
C LEU A 39 -1.79 -9.72 -21.71
N PRO A 40 -1.83 -10.96 -21.16
CA PRO A 40 -3.03 -11.79 -21.21
C PRO A 40 -4.24 -11.06 -20.63
N THR A 41 -5.38 -11.18 -21.30
CA THR A 41 -6.66 -10.59 -20.87
C THR A 41 -7.37 -11.40 -19.78
N ASP A 42 -6.68 -12.38 -19.19
CA ASP A 42 -7.21 -13.18 -18.10
C ASP A 42 -7.52 -12.29 -16.87
N PRO A 43 -8.72 -12.41 -16.27
CA PRO A 43 -9.09 -11.61 -15.10
C PRO A 43 -8.12 -11.76 -13.92
N SER A 44 -7.54 -12.94 -13.72
CA SER A 44 -6.60 -13.23 -12.63
C SER A 44 -5.28 -12.49 -12.83
N VAL A 45 -4.81 -12.43 -14.09
CA VAL A 45 -3.61 -11.66 -14.46
C VAL A 45 -3.84 -10.17 -14.23
N THR A 46 -4.98 -9.65 -14.71
CA THR A 46 -5.34 -8.23 -14.53
C THR A 46 -5.45 -7.87 -13.05
N PHE A 47 -6.08 -8.73 -12.25
CA PHE A 47 -6.19 -8.55 -10.80
C PHE A 47 -4.82 -8.54 -10.12
N TYR A 48 -3.94 -9.49 -10.46
CA TYR A 48 -2.59 -9.57 -9.90
C TYR A 48 -1.80 -8.28 -10.15
N PHE A 49 -1.72 -7.80 -11.40
CA PHE A 49 -1.01 -6.55 -11.71
C PHE A 49 -1.67 -5.33 -11.06
N SER A 50 -3.00 -5.28 -11.02
CA SER A 50 -3.72 -4.21 -10.33
C SER A 50 -3.39 -4.19 -8.82
N SER A 51 -3.30 -5.36 -8.18
CA SER A 51 -2.91 -5.48 -6.77
C SER A 51 -1.50 -4.98 -6.51
N LEU A 52 -0.56 -5.27 -7.42
CA LEU A 52 0.82 -4.79 -7.36
C LEU A 52 0.87 -3.26 -7.51
N ILE A 53 0.14 -2.69 -8.47
CA ILE A 53 0.06 -1.24 -8.64
C ILE A 53 -0.45 -0.56 -7.36
N VAL A 54 -1.53 -1.08 -6.76
CA VAL A 54 -2.09 -0.53 -5.52
C VAL A 54 -1.12 -0.70 -4.35
N ALA A 55 -0.46 -1.84 -4.21
CA ALA A 55 0.55 -2.08 -3.18
C ALA A 55 1.73 -1.11 -3.30
N THR A 56 2.32 -1.00 -4.49
CA THR A 56 3.45 -0.09 -4.75
C THR A 56 3.03 1.36 -4.55
N THR A 57 1.84 1.75 -5.00
CA THR A 57 1.31 3.11 -4.77
C THR A 57 1.17 3.39 -3.27
N THR A 58 0.63 2.43 -2.51
CA THR A 58 0.52 2.55 -1.05
C THR A 58 1.90 2.73 -0.41
N LEU A 59 2.88 1.91 -0.79
CA LEU A 59 4.26 1.97 -0.30
C LEU A 59 4.89 3.34 -0.54
N LEU A 60 4.76 3.87 -1.77
CA LEU A 60 5.36 5.14 -2.17
C LEU A 60 4.67 6.35 -1.53
N VAL A 61 3.33 6.39 -1.58
CA VAL A 61 2.54 7.52 -1.07
C VAL A 61 2.65 7.63 0.45
N SER A 62 2.61 6.50 1.17
CA SER A 62 2.80 6.49 2.62
C SER A 62 4.20 6.93 3.06
N GLY A 63 5.20 6.85 2.18
CA GLY A 63 6.56 7.30 2.46
C GLY A 63 6.74 8.81 2.37
N VAL A 64 5.81 9.52 1.72
CA VAL A 64 5.91 10.98 1.52
C VAL A 64 5.98 11.76 2.84
N PRO A 65 5.11 11.52 3.84
CA PRO A 65 5.21 12.21 5.13
C PRO A 65 6.54 11.98 5.85
N ALA A 66 7.07 10.75 5.82
CA ALA A 66 8.37 10.44 6.42
C ALA A 66 9.51 11.21 5.72
N ALA A 67 9.52 11.22 4.39
CA ALA A 67 10.49 11.96 3.60
C ALA A 67 10.42 13.48 3.84
N LEU A 68 9.21 14.03 4.08
CA LEU A 68 9.04 15.43 4.44
C LEU A 68 9.66 15.75 5.80
N VAL A 69 9.47 14.87 6.80
CA VAL A 69 10.07 15.03 8.13
C VAL A 69 11.59 14.95 8.08
N GLU A 70 12.14 14.01 7.32
CA GLU A 70 13.60 13.87 7.11
C GLU A 70 14.21 15.09 6.39
N ARG A 71 13.43 15.76 5.55
CA ARG A 71 13.84 17.01 4.86
C ARG A 71 13.75 18.22 5.79
N ALA A 72 12.69 18.33 6.58
CA ALA A 72 12.47 19.45 7.48
C ALA A 72 13.38 19.42 8.71
N VAL A 73 13.72 18.21 9.21
CA VAL A 73 14.53 18.00 10.41
C VAL A 73 15.70 17.08 10.08
N PRO A 74 16.86 17.61 9.64
CA PRO A 74 18.00 16.79 9.22
C PRO A 74 18.50 15.79 10.29
N ALA A 75 18.39 16.16 11.57
CA ALA A 75 18.74 15.28 12.71
C ALA A 75 17.87 14.01 12.79
N SER A 76 16.70 13.99 12.13
CA SER A 76 15.80 12.84 12.13
C SER A 76 16.19 11.74 11.14
N ARG A 77 17.10 12.00 10.19
CA ARG A 77 17.47 11.03 9.12
C ARG A 77 18.04 9.71 9.65
N GLU A 78 18.77 9.76 10.74
CA GLU A 78 19.32 8.56 11.38
C GLU A 78 18.43 8.06 12.53
N ALA A 79 17.40 8.82 12.90
CA ALA A 79 16.50 8.47 13.98
C ALA A 79 15.51 7.38 13.53
N PRO A 80 14.99 6.55 14.45
CA PRO A 80 13.92 5.60 14.15
C PRO A 80 12.56 6.23 13.82
N GLY A 81 12.37 7.52 14.16
CA GLY A 81 11.08 8.21 14.10
C GLY A 81 10.42 8.24 12.71
N PRO A 82 11.11 8.66 11.63
CA PRO A 82 10.54 8.71 10.28
C PRO A 82 9.99 7.36 9.78
N ASN A 83 10.61 6.24 10.16
CA ASN A 83 10.12 4.92 9.78
C ASN A 83 8.73 4.62 10.39
N TRP A 84 8.49 5.06 11.63
CA TRP A 84 7.18 4.92 12.26
C TRP A 84 6.13 5.85 11.65
N ILE A 85 6.54 7.04 11.20
CA ILE A 85 5.67 7.94 10.43
C ILE A 85 5.26 7.27 9.11
N TRP A 86 6.20 6.60 8.44
CA TRP A 86 5.89 5.81 7.25
C TRP A 86 4.89 4.68 7.54
N ALA A 87 5.12 3.91 8.60
CA ALA A 87 4.21 2.84 9.01
C ALA A 87 2.80 3.37 9.36
N ALA A 88 2.71 4.50 10.06
CA ALA A 88 1.44 5.14 10.35
C ALA A 88 0.73 5.60 9.06
N GLY A 89 1.46 6.20 8.12
CA GLY A 89 0.93 6.57 6.81
C GLY A 89 0.40 5.37 6.04
N ALA A 90 1.12 4.25 6.04
CA ALA A 90 0.70 3.02 5.39
C ALA A 90 -0.57 2.44 6.04
N LEU A 91 -0.62 2.43 7.38
CA LEU A 91 -1.77 1.95 8.14
C LEU A 91 -3.04 2.77 7.84
N VAL A 92 -2.92 4.10 7.75
CA VAL A 92 -4.05 4.97 7.39
C VAL A 92 -4.56 4.66 5.98
N LEU A 93 -3.66 4.43 5.02
CA LEU A 93 -4.06 4.07 3.65
C LEU A 93 -4.70 2.67 3.56
N CYS A 94 -4.46 1.79 4.54
CA CYS A 94 -5.08 0.46 4.63
C CYS A 94 -6.51 0.47 5.18
N VAL A 95 -7.05 1.61 5.64
CA VAL A 95 -8.39 1.67 6.25
C VAL A 95 -9.48 1.08 5.34
N PRO A 96 -9.56 1.41 4.03
CA PRO A 96 -10.58 0.82 3.14
C PRO A 96 -10.46 -0.70 3.01
N ALA A 97 -9.23 -1.22 3.00
CA ALA A 97 -8.97 -2.65 2.96
C ALA A 97 -9.39 -3.34 4.27
N LEU A 98 -9.09 -2.74 5.43
CA LEU A 98 -9.50 -3.24 6.74
C LEU A 98 -11.01 -3.31 6.88
N VAL A 99 -11.72 -2.24 6.51
CA VAL A 99 -13.19 -2.20 6.52
C VAL A 99 -13.77 -3.31 5.64
N ARG A 100 -13.23 -3.48 4.43
CA ARG A 100 -13.70 -4.53 3.53
C ARG A 100 -13.49 -5.94 4.11
N VAL A 101 -12.36 -6.21 4.73
CA VAL A 101 -12.09 -7.50 5.39
C VAL A 101 -13.06 -7.72 6.57
N LEU A 102 -13.31 -6.70 7.39
CA LEU A 102 -14.26 -6.79 8.51
C LEU A 102 -15.70 -7.05 8.06
N LEU A 103 -16.11 -6.46 6.93
CA LEU A 103 -17.42 -6.73 6.34
C LEU A 103 -17.52 -8.16 5.80
N ILE A 104 -16.45 -8.66 5.16
CA ILE A 104 -16.41 -10.03 4.62
C ILE A 104 -16.38 -11.07 5.76
N SER A 105 -15.75 -10.77 6.90
CA SER A 105 -15.65 -11.70 8.02
C SER A 105 -16.91 -11.80 8.88
N GLY A 106 -17.92 -10.96 8.65
CA GLY A 106 -19.14 -10.91 9.46
C GLY A 106 -18.95 -10.30 10.86
N ALA A 107 -17.79 -9.70 11.15
CA ALA A 107 -17.48 -9.13 12.47
C ALA A 107 -18.27 -7.85 12.80
N VAL A 108 -18.96 -7.26 11.82
CA VAL A 108 -19.69 -5.98 11.93
C VAL A 108 -21.14 -6.13 11.45
N GLN A 109 -21.68 -7.36 11.44
CA GLN A 109 -23.12 -7.63 11.27
C GLN A 109 -23.81 -7.69 12.62
#